data_AF-A0A964AEE8-F1
#
_entry.id   AF-A0A964AEE8-F1
#
_cell.length_a   1.000
_cell.length_b   1.000
_cell.length_c   1.000
_cell.angle_alpha   90.00
_cell.angle_beta   90.00
_cell.angle_gamma   90.00
#
_symmetry.space_group_name_H-M   'P 1'
#
loop_
_entity.id
_entity.type
_entity.pdbx_description
1 polymer ?
#
loop_
_entity_poly.entity_id
_entity_poly.type
_entity_poly.pdbx_seq_one_letter_code
_entity_poly.pdbx_strand_id
1 'polypeptide(L)'
;MGLRFVKGLGARERERIEAARREGPFRSLEDLVRRADLGERALGQLAEAGALAAFGVDRREALWKVTRLARQTPIPLPLDDPEPEVELDPLDALSVIAWDYRTADHSPRGHLLGPLRGHLAQQRLPTAVDLNQLRDGARTRYVGLVICRQRPGTAGGVVFMTLEDETGFVNLVVWEQVFERHRVLAKTEPFLGVTGKVQAQEGVVHLIAEHLWRPILPLRAERTRSRDFH
;
A
#
# COMPACT_ATOMS: atom_id res chain seq x y z
N MET A 1 -8.64 12.20 2.03
CA MET A 1 -7.32 12.26 1.37
C MET A 1 -7.38 13.34 0.28
N GLY A 2 -6.32 14.14 0.09
CA GLY A 2 -6.26 15.15 -0.96
C GLY A 2 -5.64 14.63 -2.27
N LEU A 3 -5.96 15.24 -3.41
CA LEU A 3 -5.47 14.82 -4.74
C LEU A 3 -3.94 14.84 -4.88
N ARG A 4 -3.25 15.63 -4.07
CA ARG A 4 -1.77 15.70 -4.03
C ARG A 4 -1.11 14.37 -3.67
N PHE A 5 -1.82 13.47 -3.00
CA PHE A 5 -1.30 12.18 -2.56
C PHE A 5 -1.50 11.07 -3.60
N VAL A 6 -2.21 11.34 -4.70
CA VAL A 6 -2.35 10.41 -5.81
C VAL A 6 -1.06 10.44 -6.64
N LYS A 7 -0.27 9.37 -6.59
CA LYS A 7 0.99 9.28 -7.34
C LYS A 7 0.77 9.44 -8.84
N GLY A 8 1.63 10.24 -9.46
CA GLY A 8 1.62 10.49 -10.89
C GLY A 8 0.52 11.43 -11.39
N LEU A 9 -0.42 11.86 -10.54
CA LEU A 9 -1.38 12.89 -10.91
C LEU A 9 -0.66 14.25 -10.93
N GLY A 10 -0.65 14.93 -12.07
CA GLY A 10 0.08 16.19 -12.25
C GLY A 10 -0.61 17.37 -11.59
N ALA A 11 0.13 18.48 -11.38
CA ALA A 11 -0.42 19.69 -10.76
C ALA A 11 -1.55 20.30 -11.61
N ARG A 12 -1.37 20.32 -12.93
CA ARG A 12 -2.36 20.84 -13.88
C ARG A 12 -3.67 20.05 -13.82
N GLU A 13 -3.62 18.73 -13.77
CA GLU A 13 -4.82 17.89 -13.66
C GLU A 13 -5.54 18.13 -12.33
N ARG A 14 -4.81 18.29 -11.22
CA ARG A 14 -5.40 18.64 -9.93
C ARG A 14 -6.11 20.00 -9.97
N GLU A 15 -5.45 21.01 -10.53
CA GLU A 15 -6.02 22.35 -10.68
C GLU A 15 -7.29 22.34 -11.55
N ARG A 16 -7.30 21.57 -12.63
CA ARG A 16 -8.49 21.40 -13.48
C ARG A 16 -9.65 20.77 -12.72
N ILE A 17 -9.40 19.73 -11.94
CA ILE A 17 -10.44 19.09 -11.09
C ILE A 17 -10.97 20.09 -10.06
N GLU A 18 -10.08 20.83 -9.39
CA GLU A 18 -10.47 21.81 -8.39
C GLU A 18 -11.25 22.98 -9.01
N ALA A 19 -10.82 23.48 -10.17
CA ALA A 19 -11.52 24.53 -10.91
C ALA A 19 -12.92 24.08 -11.32
N ALA A 20 -13.05 22.91 -11.96
CA ALA A 20 -14.33 22.34 -12.33
C ALA A 20 -15.24 22.17 -11.11
N ARG A 21 -14.71 21.68 -9.97
CA ARG A 21 -15.48 21.49 -8.73
C ARG A 21 -16.04 22.80 -8.15
N ARG A 22 -15.42 23.96 -8.40
CA ARG A 22 -15.93 25.27 -7.93
C ARG A 22 -17.28 25.63 -8.55
N GLU A 23 -17.59 25.10 -9.73
CA GLU A 23 -18.89 25.29 -10.40
C GLU A 23 -20.01 24.44 -9.77
N GLY A 24 -19.66 23.46 -8.92
CA GLY A 24 -20.60 22.56 -8.24
C GLY A 24 -20.04 21.14 -8.10
N PRO A 25 -20.64 20.29 -7.24
CA PRO A 25 -20.23 18.89 -7.08
C PRO A 25 -20.36 18.11 -8.40
N PHE A 26 -19.46 17.15 -8.60
CA PHE A 26 -19.58 16.21 -9.73
C PHE A 26 -20.72 15.24 -9.46
N ARG A 27 -21.55 15.00 -10.49
CA ARG A 27 -22.75 14.14 -10.37
C ARG A 27 -22.52 12.72 -10.86
N SER A 28 -21.58 12.53 -11.78
CA SER A 28 -21.20 11.23 -12.33
C SER A 28 -19.75 11.25 -12.82
N LEU A 29 -19.25 10.07 -13.21
CA LEU A 29 -17.93 9.93 -13.81
C LEU A 29 -17.82 10.71 -15.13
N GLU A 30 -18.87 10.67 -15.97
CA GLU A 30 -18.96 11.38 -17.24
C GLU A 30 -18.92 12.90 -17.02
N ASP A 31 -19.61 13.40 -15.98
CA ASP A 31 -19.58 14.82 -15.64
C ASP A 31 -18.18 15.28 -15.22
N LEU A 32 -17.45 14.45 -14.46
CA LEU A 32 -16.06 14.70 -14.10
C LEU A 32 -15.16 14.74 -15.35
N VAL A 33 -15.25 13.73 -16.22
CA VAL A 33 -14.43 13.64 -17.44
C VAL A 33 -14.67 14.88 -18.32
N ARG A 34 -15.93 15.24 -18.53
CA ARG A 34 -16.32 16.37 -19.37
C ARG A 34 -15.89 17.73 -18.80
N ARG A 35 -16.11 17.99 -17.51
CA ARG A 35 -15.83 19.31 -16.89
C ARG A 35 -14.35 19.50 -16.55
N ALA A 36 -13.68 18.45 -16.09
CA ALA A 36 -12.27 18.52 -15.76
C ALA A 36 -11.35 18.26 -16.96
N ASP A 37 -11.87 17.74 -18.08
CA ASP A 37 -11.16 17.39 -19.33
C ASP A 37 -9.82 16.68 -19.04
N LEU A 38 -9.96 15.53 -18.37
CA LEU A 38 -8.86 14.68 -17.95
C LEU A 38 -8.59 13.60 -19.01
N GLY A 39 -7.31 13.40 -19.35
CA GLY A 39 -6.91 12.29 -20.23
C GLY A 39 -6.92 10.93 -19.53
N GLU A 40 -6.84 9.85 -20.32
CA GLU A 40 -6.88 8.44 -19.89
C GLU A 40 -5.94 8.16 -18.71
N ARG A 41 -4.71 8.66 -18.80
CA ARG A 41 -3.68 8.49 -17.75
C ARG A 41 -4.13 9.04 -16.39
N ALA A 42 -4.67 10.25 -16.36
CA ALA A 42 -5.07 10.91 -15.11
C ALA A 42 -6.32 10.24 -14.51
N LEU A 43 -7.26 9.83 -15.36
CA LEU A 43 -8.45 9.10 -14.92
C LEU A 43 -8.11 7.71 -14.38
N GLY A 44 -7.19 6.98 -15.04
CA GLY A 44 -6.67 5.71 -14.55
C GLY A 44 -6.05 5.84 -13.16
N GLN A 45 -5.23 6.86 -12.94
CA GLN A 45 -4.63 7.13 -11.62
C GLN A 45 -5.67 7.41 -10.53
N LEU A 46 -6.73 8.15 -10.85
CA LEU A 46 -7.84 8.40 -9.92
C LEU A 46 -8.63 7.12 -9.62
N ALA A 47 -8.86 6.28 -10.62
CA ALA A 47 -9.51 4.99 -10.46
C ALA A 47 -8.69 4.04 -9.58
N GLU A 48 -7.38 3.91 -9.83
CA GLU A 48 -6.47 3.09 -9.02
C GLU A 48 -6.40 3.58 -7.56
N ALA A 49 -6.37 4.90 -7.35
CA ALA A 49 -6.43 5.49 -6.01
C ALA A 49 -7.78 5.28 -5.32
N GLY A 50 -8.83 4.86 -6.05
CA GLY A 50 -10.20 4.75 -5.53
C GLY A 50 -10.87 6.12 -5.28
N ALA A 51 -10.36 7.19 -5.90
CA ALA A 51 -10.92 8.53 -5.78
C ALA A 51 -12.32 8.64 -6.42
N LEU A 52 -12.68 7.68 -7.28
CA LEU A 52 -13.94 7.62 -8.02
C LEU A 52 -15.03 6.80 -7.31
N ALA A 53 -14.73 6.21 -6.14
CA ALA A 53 -15.69 5.38 -5.39
C ALA A 53 -16.95 6.15 -4.98
N ALA A 54 -16.89 7.49 -4.90
CA ALA A 54 -18.05 8.34 -4.62
C ALA A 54 -19.14 8.27 -5.70
N PHE A 55 -18.81 7.77 -6.91
CA PHE A 55 -19.78 7.55 -7.99
C PHE A 55 -20.44 6.16 -7.94
N GLY A 56 -20.25 5.41 -6.84
CA GLY A 56 -20.86 4.09 -6.66
C GLY A 56 -20.17 2.97 -7.42
N VAL A 57 -19.00 3.22 -8.00
CA VAL A 57 -18.22 2.24 -8.76
C VAL A 57 -17.06 1.71 -7.94
N ASP A 58 -16.77 0.42 -8.06
CA ASP A 58 -15.54 -0.14 -7.48
C ASP A 58 -14.31 0.24 -8.33
N ARG A 59 -13.10 -0.11 -7.87
CA ARG A 59 -11.87 0.26 -8.58
C ARG A 59 -11.71 -0.37 -9.95
N ARG A 60 -12.11 -1.64 -10.09
CA ARG A 60 -11.99 -2.40 -11.35
C ARG A 60 -13.00 -1.88 -12.36
N GLU A 61 -14.22 -1.68 -11.90
CA GLU A 61 -15.29 -1.05 -12.67
C GLU A 61 -14.93 0.38 -13.07
N ALA A 62 -14.38 1.18 -12.15
CA ALA A 62 -13.91 2.54 -12.45
C ALA A 62 -12.82 2.52 -13.52
N LEU A 63 -11.83 1.63 -13.41
CA LEU A 63 -10.76 1.48 -14.42
C LEU A 63 -11.33 1.11 -15.80
N TRP A 64 -12.27 0.17 -15.84
CA TRP A 64 -12.95 -0.21 -17.07
C TRP A 64 -13.69 0.97 -17.71
N LYS A 65 -14.49 1.69 -16.90
CA LYS A 65 -15.27 2.85 -17.35
C LYS A 65 -14.39 4.01 -17.81
N VAL A 66 -13.29 4.34 -17.11
CA VAL A 66 -12.42 5.45 -17.53
C VAL A 66 -11.66 5.16 -18.81
N THR A 67 -11.23 3.91 -19.05
CA THR A 67 -10.61 3.52 -20.32
C THR A 67 -11.59 3.72 -21.49
N ARG A 68 -12.88 3.43 -21.29
CA ARG A 68 -13.92 3.71 -22.29
C ARG A 68 -14.10 5.22 -22.50
N LEU A 69 -14.34 5.98 -21.43
CA LEU A 69 -14.66 7.40 -21.49
C LEU A 69 -13.51 8.24 -22.05
N ALA A 70 -12.26 7.88 -21.77
CA ALA A 70 -11.10 8.58 -22.31
C ALA A 70 -10.85 8.31 -23.81
N ARG A 71 -11.40 7.21 -24.35
CA ARG A 71 -11.31 6.84 -25.78
C ARG A 71 -12.49 7.32 -26.61
N GLN A 72 -13.52 7.85 -25.97
CA GLN A 72 -14.64 8.49 -26.67
C GLN A 72 -14.18 9.84 -27.23
N THR A 73 -13.50 9.79 -28.37
CA THR A 73 -13.52 10.88 -29.36
C THR A 73 -14.99 11.11 -29.75
N PRO A 74 -15.47 12.34 -29.95
CA PRO A 74 -16.83 12.55 -30.43
C PRO A 74 -16.93 12.02 -31.87
N ILE A 75 -17.33 10.76 -32.02
CA ILE A 75 -17.72 10.17 -33.29
C ILE A 75 -19.19 10.58 -33.49
N PRO A 76 -19.59 11.22 -34.61
CA PRO A 76 -20.94 11.76 -34.80
C PRO A 76 -22.03 10.71 -35.05
N LEU A 77 -21.76 9.42 -34.83
CA LEU A 77 -22.68 8.35 -35.15
C LEU A 77 -23.34 7.82 -33.86
N PRO A 78 -24.68 7.86 -33.75
CA PRO A 78 -25.38 7.27 -32.62
C PRO A 78 -25.35 5.75 -32.80
N LEU A 79 -24.39 5.10 -32.16
CA LEU A 79 -24.45 3.66 -31.93
C LEU A 79 -25.05 3.45 -30.54
N ASP A 80 -26.38 3.44 -30.48
CA ASP A 80 -27.13 2.95 -29.32
C ASP A 80 -27.11 1.42 -29.31
N ASP A 81 -25.92 0.84 -29.14
CA ASP A 81 -25.82 -0.55 -28.71
C ASP A 81 -25.69 -0.55 -27.17
N PRO A 82 -26.69 -1.03 -26.41
CA PRO A 82 -26.52 -1.27 -25.00
C PRO A 82 -25.49 -2.39 -24.83
N GLU A 83 -24.24 -1.99 -24.59
CA GLU A 83 -23.17 -2.92 -24.28
C GLU A 83 -23.50 -3.70 -23.01
N PRO A 84 -23.20 -5.01 -22.96
CA PRO A 84 -23.48 -5.82 -21.78
C PRO A 84 -22.71 -5.28 -20.59
N GLU A 85 -23.41 -5.12 -19.47
CA GLU A 85 -22.81 -4.75 -18.19
C GLU A 85 -21.85 -5.86 -17.77
N VAL A 86 -20.56 -5.54 -17.71
CA VAL A 86 -19.52 -6.50 -17.32
C VAL A 86 -19.44 -6.48 -15.79
N GLU A 87 -19.96 -7.53 -15.15
CA GLU A 87 -19.75 -7.74 -13.72
C GLU A 87 -18.30 -8.15 -13.47
N LEU A 88 -17.57 -7.31 -12.72
CA LEU A 88 -16.22 -7.60 -12.26
C LEU A 88 -16.26 -7.89 -10.77
N ASP A 89 -15.61 -8.96 -10.33
CA ASP A 89 -15.48 -9.24 -8.90
C ASP A 89 -14.74 -8.09 -8.21
N PRO A 90 -15.26 -7.58 -7.08
CA PRO A 90 -14.59 -6.53 -6.32
C PRO A 90 -13.26 -7.04 -5.75
N LEU A 91 -12.33 -6.11 -5.49
CA LEU A 91 -11.06 -6.43 -4.84
C LEU A 91 -11.30 -6.89 -3.38
N ASP A 92 -10.59 -7.93 -2.94
CA ASP A 92 -10.53 -8.30 -1.53
C ASP A 92 -9.83 -7.21 -0.67
N ALA A 93 -10.01 -7.27 0.65
CA ALA A 93 -9.48 -6.24 1.56
C ALA A 93 -7.95 -6.04 1.44
N LEU A 94 -7.18 -7.12 1.29
CA LEU A 94 -5.73 -7.04 1.14
C LEU A 94 -5.35 -6.37 -0.17
N SER A 95 -6.04 -6.74 -1.25
CA SER A 95 -5.85 -6.16 -2.58
C SER A 95 -6.20 -4.67 -2.59
N VAL A 96 -7.29 -4.26 -1.95
CA VAL A 96 -7.64 -2.82 -1.81
C VAL A 96 -6.54 -2.04 -1.08
N ILE A 97 -6.04 -2.56 0.05
CA ILE A 97 -4.96 -1.91 0.83
C ILE A 97 -3.66 -1.89 0.02
N ALA A 98 -3.31 -2.98 -0.69
CA ALA A 98 -2.13 -3.02 -1.54
C ALA A 98 -2.17 -1.97 -2.66
N TRP A 99 -3.35 -1.74 -3.25
CA TRP A 99 -3.54 -0.68 -4.23
C TRP A 99 -3.40 0.73 -3.62
N ASP A 100 -3.87 0.94 -2.39
CA ASP A 100 -3.65 2.20 -1.67
C ASP A 100 -2.15 2.49 -1.47
N TYR A 101 -1.37 1.52 -0.99
CA TYR A 101 0.08 1.69 -0.83
C TYR A 101 0.78 1.93 -2.18
N ARG A 102 0.38 1.24 -3.25
CA ARG A 102 0.94 1.49 -4.59
C ARG A 102 0.70 2.92 -5.07
N THR A 103 -0.48 3.48 -4.79
CA THR A 103 -0.93 4.77 -5.34
C THR A 103 -0.67 5.96 -4.42
N ALA A 104 -0.51 5.76 -3.11
CA ALA A 104 -0.40 6.84 -2.12
C ALA A 104 0.61 6.57 -0.99
N ASP A 105 1.35 5.45 -0.99
CA ASP A 105 2.26 5.00 0.09
C ASP A 105 1.62 4.77 1.47
N HIS A 106 0.32 4.94 1.59
CA HIS A 106 -0.46 4.68 2.80
C HIS A 106 -1.88 4.24 2.42
N SER A 107 -2.57 3.59 3.35
CA SER A 107 -3.98 3.23 3.18
C SER A 107 -4.85 3.80 4.30
N PRO A 108 -5.96 4.49 3.97
CA PRO A 108 -6.95 4.89 4.98
C PRO A 108 -7.81 3.71 5.46
N ARG A 109 -7.66 2.51 4.89
CA ARG A 109 -8.48 1.33 5.18
C ARG A 109 -7.80 0.35 6.13
N GLY A 110 -6.52 0.54 6.43
CA GLY A 110 -5.76 -0.25 7.40
C GLY A 110 -4.37 -0.63 6.91
N HIS A 111 -3.68 -1.41 7.72
CA HIS A 111 -2.32 -1.87 7.44
C HIS A 111 -2.31 -3.17 6.60
N LEU A 112 -1.26 -3.39 5.80
CA LEU A 112 -1.12 -4.56 4.92
C LEU A 112 -1.12 -5.91 5.69
N LEU A 113 -0.66 -5.90 6.94
CA LEU A 113 -0.68 -7.10 7.79
C LEU A 113 -2.03 -7.34 8.49
N GLY A 114 -2.93 -6.35 8.52
CA GLY A 114 -4.23 -6.46 9.17
C GLY A 114 -5.08 -7.63 8.64
N PRO A 115 -5.33 -7.72 7.32
CA PRO A 115 -6.03 -8.88 6.73
C PRO A 115 -5.28 -10.21 6.91
N LEU A 116 -3.96 -10.17 7.15
CA LEU A 116 -3.11 -11.35 7.36
C LEU A 116 -3.01 -11.76 8.83
N ARG A 117 -3.63 -11.01 9.76
CA ARG A 117 -3.46 -11.21 11.21
C ARG A 117 -3.74 -12.64 11.65
N GLY A 118 -4.84 -13.22 11.18
CA GLY A 118 -5.22 -14.59 11.49
C GLY A 118 -4.15 -15.61 11.05
N HIS A 119 -3.58 -15.41 9.85
CA HIS A 119 -2.51 -16.28 9.33
C HIS A 119 -1.21 -16.14 10.13
N LEU A 120 -0.83 -14.92 10.50
CA LEU A 120 0.37 -14.67 11.32
C LEU A 120 0.21 -15.22 12.74
N ALA A 121 -0.98 -15.10 13.33
CA ALA A 121 -1.29 -15.67 14.65
C ALA A 121 -1.20 -17.20 14.66
N GLN A 122 -1.64 -17.89 13.59
CA GLN A 122 -1.46 -19.34 13.44
C GLN A 122 0.02 -19.75 13.42
N GLN A 123 0.90 -18.88 12.92
CA GLN A 123 2.35 -19.07 12.97
C GLN A 123 3.00 -18.66 14.31
N ARG A 124 2.18 -18.30 15.32
CA ARG A 124 2.60 -17.78 16.62
C ARG A 124 3.46 -16.52 16.52
N LEU A 125 3.18 -15.69 15.52
CA LEU A 125 3.79 -14.37 15.40
C LEU A 125 2.89 -13.37 16.18
N PRO A 126 3.44 -12.63 17.15
CA PRO A 126 2.71 -11.63 17.94
C PRO A 126 2.41 -10.38 17.10
N THR A 127 1.58 -9.50 17.66
CA THR A 127 1.45 -8.10 17.21
C THR A 127 2.53 -7.21 17.82
N ALA A 128 2.68 -5.97 17.34
CA ALA A 128 3.55 -4.97 17.96
C ALA A 128 3.16 -4.70 19.41
N VAL A 129 1.85 -4.59 19.69
CA VAL A 129 1.32 -4.42 21.06
C VAL A 129 1.70 -5.60 21.95
N ASP A 130 1.51 -6.84 21.48
CA ASP A 130 1.90 -8.04 22.24
C ASP A 130 3.40 -8.06 22.52
N LEU A 131 4.23 -7.73 21.50
CA LEU A 131 5.68 -7.70 21.63
C LEU A 131 6.14 -6.67 22.67
N ASN A 132 5.53 -5.48 22.65
CA ASN A 132 5.84 -4.40 23.59
C ASN A 132 5.42 -4.70 25.04
N GLN A 133 4.63 -5.76 25.26
CA GLN A 133 4.26 -6.26 26.60
C GLN A 133 5.12 -7.46 27.06
N LEU A 134 6.00 -7.97 26.20
CA LEU A 134 6.87 -9.09 26.57
C LEU A 134 7.90 -8.66 27.63
N ARG A 135 8.19 -9.59 28.54
CA ARG A 135 9.21 -9.40 29.57
C ARG A 135 10.60 -9.18 28.94
N ASP A 136 11.42 -8.40 29.65
CA ASP A 136 12.82 -8.22 29.29
C ASP A 136 13.51 -9.58 29.13
N GLY A 137 14.30 -9.70 28.07
CA GLY A 137 15.02 -10.89 27.69
C GLY A 137 14.21 -12.04 27.09
N ALA A 138 12.90 -11.89 26.87
CA ALA A 138 12.11 -12.88 26.14
C ALA A 138 12.62 -13.04 24.70
N ARG A 139 12.71 -14.29 24.22
CA ARG A 139 12.98 -14.57 22.79
C ARG A 139 11.68 -14.66 22.03
N THR A 140 11.59 -13.98 20.90
CA THR A 140 10.38 -13.95 20.07
C THR A 140 10.70 -13.86 18.58
N ARG A 141 9.68 -14.07 17.76
CA ARG A 141 9.71 -13.82 16.32
C ARG A 141 8.70 -12.73 16.00
N TYR A 142 9.00 -11.85 15.06
CA TYR A 142 8.11 -10.77 14.64
C TYR A 142 8.18 -10.55 13.14
N VAL A 143 7.08 -10.09 12.54
CA VAL A 143 7.01 -9.70 11.13
C VAL A 143 6.37 -8.32 11.06
N GLY A 144 7.02 -7.40 10.36
CA GLY A 144 6.51 -6.05 10.18
C GLY A 144 6.92 -5.44 8.85
N LEU A 145 6.23 -4.38 8.46
CA LEU A 145 6.61 -3.50 7.36
C LEU A 145 7.73 -2.57 7.85
N VAL A 146 8.86 -2.51 7.15
CA VAL A 146 9.97 -1.66 7.57
C VAL A 146 9.75 -0.23 7.06
N ILE A 147 9.49 0.69 7.98
CA ILE A 147 9.19 2.09 7.69
C ILE A 147 10.41 3.01 7.81
N CYS A 148 11.44 2.61 8.57
CA CYS A 148 12.65 3.40 8.75
C CYS A 148 13.90 2.51 8.89
N ARG A 149 15.04 3.00 8.39
CA ARG A 149 16.38 2.39 8.54
C ARG A 149 17.39 3.49 8.79
N GLN A 150 18.16 3.40 9.87
CA GLN A 150 19.17 4.39 10.26
C GLN A 150 20.45 3.67 10.69
N ARG A 151 21.60 4.13 10.16
CA ARG A 151 22.93 3.66 10.57
C ARG A 151 23.75 4.90 11.00
N PRO A 152 23.62 5.35 12.26
CA PRO A 152 24.38 6.50 12.74
C PRO A 152 25.88 6.23 12.65
N GLY A 153 26.65 7.21 12.18
CA GLY A 153 28.11 7.06 12.03
C GLY A 153 28.86 6.82 13.35
N THR A 154 28.24 7.18 14.48
CA THR A 154 28.80 7.08 15.84
C THR A 154 28.49 5.76 16.55
N ALA A 155 27.60 4.92 16.01
CA ALA A 155 27.06 3.75 16.71
C ALA A 155 27.80 2.43 16.39
N GLY A 156 29.08 2.49 16.04
CA GLY A 156 29.91 1.28 15.84
C GLY A 156 29.33 0.29 14.82
N GLY A 157 28.69 0.77 13.75
CA GLY A 157 28.11 -0.07 12.70
C GLY A 157 26.69 -0.61 12.99
N VAL A 158 26.10 -0.29 14.13
CA VAL A 158 24.72 -0.68 14.49
C VAL A 158 23.70 -0.02 13.57
N VAL A 159 22.71 -0.80 13.15
CA VAL A 159 21.57 -0.34 12.36
C VAL A 159 20.31 -0.38 13.21
N PHE A 160 19.63 0.75 13.29
CA PHE A 160 18.29 0.86 13.87
C PHE A 160 17.26 0.79 12.76
N MET A 161 16.22 -0.02 12.96
CA MET A 161 15.07 -0.06 12.06
C MET A 161 13.78 0.10 12.86
N THR A 162 12.76 0.70 12.25
CA THR A 162 11.42 0.71 12.81
C THR A 162 10.54 -0.14 11.91
N LEU A 163 9.89 -1.14 12.51
CA LEU A 163 8.93 -2.01 11.86
C LEU A 163 7.53 -1.63 12.33
N GLU A 164 6.54 -1.77 11.45
CA GLU A 164 5.15 -1.46 11.71
C GLU A 164 4.26 -2.68 11.44
N ASP A 165 3.23 -2.86 12.27
CA ASP A 165 2.06 -3.66 11.97
C ASP A 165 0.76 -2.88 12.23
N GLU A 166 -0.39 -3.52 12.08
CA GLU A 166 -1.71 -2.90 12.31
C GLU A 166 -1.95 -2.38 13.73
N THR A 167 -1.11 -2.75 14.69
CA THR A 167 -1.24 -2.40 16.11
C THR A 167 -0.21 -1.37 16.58
N GLY A 168 0.82 -1.09 15.78
CA GLY A 168 1.80 -0.05 16.07
C GLY A 168 3.21 -0.38 15.61
N PHE A 169 4.20 0.10 16.37
CA PHE A 169 5.61 0.07 15.98
C PHE A 169 6.45 -0.83 16.89
N VAL A 170 7.49 -1.41 16.28
CA VAL A 170 8.54 -2.18 16.96
C VAL A 170 9.90 -1.59 16.57
N ASN A 171 10.66 -1.19 17.58
CA ASN A 171 12.04 -0.72 17.39
C ASN A 171 12.98 -1.91 17.30
N LEU A 172 13.70 -2.03 16.19
CA LEU A 172 14.64 -3.12 15.92
C LEU A 172 16.07 -2.62 16.00
N VAL A 173 16.91 -3.33 16.75
CA VAL A 173 18.36 -3.10 16.79
C VAL A 173 19.05 -4.25 16.08
N VAL A 174 19.83 -3.93 15.04
CA VAL A 174 20.59 -4.91 14.25
C VAL A 174 22.07 -4.59 14.40
N TRP A 175 22.78 -5.43 15.14
CA TRP A 175 24.23 -5.35 15.28
C TRP A 175 24.94 -5.59 13.95
N GLU A 176 26.12 -5.00 13.77
CA GLU A 176 26.87 -5.04 12.51
C GLU A 176 27.05 -6.47 11.97
N GLN A 177 27.39 -7.43 12.83
CA GLN A 177 27.57 -8.83 12.44
C GLN A 177 26.31 -9.46 11.85
N VAL A 178 25.14 -9.16 12.43
CA VAL A 178 23.83 -9.64 11.95
C VAL A 178 23.45 -8.91 10.66
N PHE A 179 23.71 -7.60 10.61
CA PHE A 179 23.44 -6.79 9.43
C PHE A 179 24.24 -7.28 8.23
N GLU A 180 25.56 -7.48 8.37
CA GLU A 180 26.41 -7.92 7.26
C GLU A 180 26.06 -9.35 6.82
N ARG A 181 25.70 -10.25 7.75
CA ARG A 181 25.22 -11.60 7.42
C ARG A 181 23.93 -11.59 6.60
N HIS A 182 23.03 -10.65 6.87
CA HIS A 182 21.71 -10.55 6.23
C HIS A 182 21.56 -9.28 5.39
N ARG A 183 22.67 -8.78 4.81
CA ARG A 183 22.76 -7.43 4.22
C ARG A 183 21.72 -7.16 3.13
N VAL A 184 21.42 -8.17 2.32
CA VAL A 184 20.40 -8.07 1.26
C VAL A 184 19.03 -7.87 1.90
N LEU A 185 18.61 -8.79 2.79
CA LEU A 185 17.31 -8.71 3.48
C LEU A 185 17.13 -7.39 4.22
N ALA A 186 18.17 -6.99 4.98
CA ALA A 186 18.17 -5.77 5.76
C ALA A 186 17.98 -4.50 4.91
N LYS A 187 18.51 -4.48 3.68
CA LYS A 187 18.46 -3.30 2.79
C LYS A 187 17.23 -3.26 1.89
N THR A 188 16.77 -4.41 1.38
CA THR A 188 15.84 -4.44 0.24
C THR A 188 14.44 -4.92 0.58
N GLU A 189 14.26 -5.70 1.64
CA GLU A 189 12.96 -6.29 1.93
C GLU A 189 12.01 -5.29 2.58
N PRO A 190 10.81 -5.04 2.01
CA PRO A 190 9.82 -4.16 2.63
C PRO A 190 9.21 -4.81 3.86
N PHE A 191 8.92 -6.12 3.82
CA PHE A 191 8.49 -6.90 4.97
C PHE A 191 9.65 -7.70 5.51
N LEU A 192 9.94 -7.53 6.79
CA LEU A 192 11.07 -8.17 7.45
C LEU A 192 10.57 -9.08 8.57
N GLY A 193 10.96 -10.35 8.49
CA GLY A 193 10.84 -11.30 9.57
C GLY A 193 12.09 -11.24 10.44
N VAL A 194 11.89 -11.18 11.75
CA VAL A 194 12.95 -11.07 12.74
C VAL A 194 12.78 -12.17 13.76
N THR A 195 13.87 -12.83 14.11
CA THR A 195 13.99 -13.61 15.34
C THR A 195 14.99 -12.90 16.24
N GLY A 196 14.61 -12.67 17.50
CA GLY A 196 15.43 -11.87 18.38
C GLY A 196 15.03 -11.94 19.85
N LYS A 197 15.72 -11.13 20.65
CA LYS A 197 15.51 -11.01 22.08
C LYS A 197 14.94 -9.62 22.40
N VAL A 198 13.90 -9.57 23.23
CA VAL A 198 13.31 -8.33 23.72
C VAL A 198 14.26 -7.70 24.74
N GLN A 199 14.49 -6.40 24.62
CA GLN A 199 15.21 -5.58 25.58
C GLN A 199 14.31 -4.40 25.98
N ALA A 200 13.83 -4.40 27.22
CA ALA A 200 12.98 -3.35 27.74
C ALA A 200 13.79 -2.48 28.72
N GLN A 201 14.07 -1.23 28.33
CA GLN A 201 14.83 -0.27 29.15
C GLN A 201 14.12 1.07 29.17
N GLU A 202 13.99 1.66 30.36
CA GLU A 202 13.45 3.02 30.56
C GLU A 202 12.08 3.25 29.88
N GLY A 203 11.25 2.21 29.81
CA GLY A 203 9.91 2.27 29.19
C GLY A 203 9.90 2.12 27.67
N VAL A 204 11.06 1.96 27.02
CA VAL A 204 11.16 1.67 25.59
C VAL A 204 11.52 0.20 25.38
N VAL A 205 10.78 -0.45 24.47
CA VAL A 205 11.02 -1.84 24.09
C VAL A 205 11.74 -1.90 22.75
N HIS A 206 12.86 -2.62 22.75
CA HIS A 206 13.63 -2.94 21.56
C HIS A 206 13.61 -4.44 21.30
N LEU A 207 13.50 -4.83 20.03
CA LEU A 207 13.83 -6.18 19.58
C LEU A 207 15.28 -6.19 19.10
N ILE A 208 16.13 -6.95 19.78
CA ILE A 208 17.52 -7.15 19.37
C ILE A 208 17.55 -8.30 18.37
N ALA A 209 17.89 -8.00 17.11
CA ALA A 209 17.90 -8.98 16.03
C ALA A 209 19.01 -10.01 16.22
N GLU A 210 18.66 -11.29 16.24
CA GLU A 210 19.60 -12.41 16.18
C GLU A 210 19.66 -13.00 14.76
N HIS A 211 18.51 -13.00 14.05
CA HIS A 211 18.39 -13.53 12.70
C HIS A 211 17.30 -12.80 11.91
N LEU A 212 17.59 -12.45 10.66
CA LEU A 212 16.64 -11.84 9.73
C LEU A 212 16.22 -12.85 8.67
N TRP A 213 14.94 -12.86 8.32
CA TRP A 213 14.36 -13.77 7.35
C TRP A 213 13.26 -13.10 6.52
N ARG A 214 13.02 -13.64 5.33
CA ARG A 214 11.93 -13.18 4.47
C ARG A 214 10.62 -13.86 4.88
N PRO A 215 9.58 -13.12 5.25
CA PRO A 215 8.29 -13.72 5.58
C PRO A 215 7.57 -14.19 4.31
N ILE A 216 6.93 -15.35 4.39
CA ILE A 216 6.04 -15.84 3.35
C ILE A 216 4.66 -15.24 3.63
N LEU A 217 4.38 -14.12 2.97
CA LEU A 217 3.10 -13.44 3.05
C LEU A 217 2.31 -13.74 1.78
N PRO A 218 1.02 -14.10 1.86
CA PRO A 218 0.16 -14.28 0.69
C PRO A 218 -0.26 -12.92 0.10
N LEU A 219 0.69 -12.00 -0.03
CA LEU A 219 0.52 -10.77 -0.79
C LEU A 219 0.43 -11.19 -2.25
N ARG A 220 -0.77 -11.14 -2.84
CA ARG A 220 -0.91 -11.24 -4.29
C ARG A 220 -0.20 -10.03 -4.90
N ALA A 221 1.07 -10.19 -5.25
CA ALA A 221 1.63 -9.43 -6.34
C ALA A 221 0.81 -9.89 -7.55
N GLU A 222 -0.11 -9.06 -8.04
CA GLU A 222 -0.59 -9.17 -9.41
C GLU A 222 0.66 -8.97 -10.29
N ARG A 223 1.45 -10.04 -10.45
CA ARG A 223 2.36 -10.17 -11.58
C ARG A 223 1.41 -10.11 -12.76
N THR A 224 1.40 -8.97 -13.45
CA THR A 224 0.95 -8.88 -14.83
C THR A 224 1.58 -10.08 -15.53
N ARG A 225 0.76 -11.11 -15.83
CA ARG A 225 1.21 -12.17 -16.72
C ARG A 225 1.59 -11.45 -18.01
N SER A 226 2.82 -11.68 -18.47
CA SER A 226 3.24 -11.26 -19.80
C SER A 226 2.13 -11.71 -20.76
N ARG A 227 1.52 -10.75 -21.46
CA ARG A 227 0.61 -11.06 -22.57
C ARG A 227 1.51 -11.41 -23.74
N ASP A 228 2.05 -12.61 -23.71
CA ASP A 228 2.73 -13.17 -24.87
C ASP A 228 1.63 -13.49 -25.89
N PHE A 229 1.61 -12.74 -27.00
CA PHE A 229 0.73 -13.02 -28.13
C PHE A 229 1.39 -14.08 -29.01
N HIS A 230 0.64 -15.13 -29.35
CA HIS A 230 1.01 -16.13 -30.37
C HIS A 230 0.58 -15.67 -31.76
#